data_AF-A0A0B6RLN6-F1
#
_entry.id   AF-A0A0B6RLN6-F1
#
_cell.length_a   1.000
_cell.length_b   1.000
_cell.length_c   1.000
_cell.angle_alpha   90.00
_cell.angle_beta   90.00
_cell.angle_gamma   90.00
#
_symmetry.space_group_name_H-M   'P 1'
#
loop_
_entity.id
_entity.type
_entity.pdbx_description
1 polymer ?
#
loop_
_entity_poly.entity_id
_entity_poly.type
_entity_poly.pdbx_seq_one_letter_code
_entity_poly.pdbx_strand_id
1 'polypeptide(L)' 'MALASSLTLYSATSLNDAMAMPPSVVRAFFGGKPFEAWKQTRETEQKTQAAIVSRLNDVIRGTGVVAKLVAKAR' A
#
# COMPACT_ATOMS: atom_id res chain seq x y z
N MET A 1 -12.43 -4.22 -22.03
CA MET A 1 -11.04 -4.59 -21.66
C MET A 1 -10.62 -4.02 -20.32
N ALA A 2 -10.74 -2.70 -20.07
CA ALA A 2 -10.31 -2.08 -18.79
C ALA A 2 -10.87 -2.75 -17.52
N LEU A 3 -12.12 -3.21 -17.55
CA LEU A 3 -12.75 -3.87 -16.39
C LEU A 3 -12.14 -5.26 -16.09
N ALA A 4 -11.86 -6.04 -17.14
CA ALA A 4 -11.27 -7.38 -17.02
C ALA A 4 -9.78 -7.30 -16.59
N SER A 5 -9.04 -6.30 -17.08
CA SER A 5 -7.67 -6.05 -16.63
C SER A 5 -7.62 -5.65 -15.15
N SER A 6 -8.53 -4.79 -14.70
CA SER A 6 -8.62 -4.44 -13.28
C SER A 6 -8.95 -5.66 -12.43
N LEU A 7 -9.89 -6.49 -12.85
CA LEU A 7 -10.23 -7.71 -12.11
C LEU A 7 -9.04 -8.67 -12.01
N THR A 8 -8.32 -8.88 -13.11
CA THR A 8 -7.10 -9.70 -13.14
C THR A 8 -6.08 -9.20 -12.12
N LEU A 9 -5.86 -7.88 -12.07
CA LEU A 9 -4.88 -7.25 -11.18
C LEU A 9 -5.23 -7.42 -9.69
N TYR A 10 -6.52 -7.29 -9.35
CA TYR A 10 -6.94 -7.21 -7.95
C TYR A 10 -7.50 -8.51 -7.36
N SER A 11 -7.82 -9.51 -8.18
CA SER A 11 -8.45 -10.76 -7.73
C SER A 11 -7.66 -12.03 -8.05
N ALA A 12 -6.47 -11.91 -8.64
CA ALA A 12 -5.67 -13.04 -9.12
C ALA A 12 -6.43 -13.98 -10.09
N THR A 13 -7.48 -13.47 -10.73
CA THR A 13 -8.22 -14.17 -11.79
C THR A 13 -7.45 -14.08 -13.11
N SER A 14 -7.43 -15.13 -13.92
CA SER A 14 -6.79 -15.07 -15.24
C SER A 14 -7.50 -14.08 -16.17
N LEU A 15 -6.79 -13.51 -17.14
CA LEU A 15 -7.41 -12.55 -18.08
C LEU A 15 -8.56 -13.18 -18.87
N ASN A 16 -8.42 -14.45 -19.27
CA ASN A 16 -9.46 -15.18 -20.01
C ASN A 16 -10.72 -15.33 -19.16
N ASP A 17 -10.58 -15.71 -17.89
CA ASP A 17 -11.71 -15.87 -16.98
C ASP A 17 -12.34 -14.52 -16.65
N ALA A 18 -11.53 -13.47 -16.46
CA ALA A 18 -12.01 -12.12 -16.23
C ALA A 18 -12.78 -11.53 -17.42
N MET A 19 -12.43 -11.91 -18.65
CA MET A 19 -13.17 -11.54 -19.86
C MET A 19 -14.47 -12.32 -20.02
N ALA A 20 -14.54 -13.55 -19.51
CA ALA A 20 -15.74 -14.37 -19.51
C ALA A 20 -16.76 -13.95 -18.42
N MET A 21 -16.33 -13.19 -17.40
CA MET A 21 -17.23 -12.75 -16.34
C MET A 21 -18.23 -11.67 -16.81
N PRO A 22 -19.50 -11.75 -16.34
CA PRO A 22 -20.48 -10.70 -16.60
C PRO A 22 -20.03 -9.35 -16.02
N PRO A 23 -20.10 -8.24 -16.77
CA PRO A 23 -19.68 -6.93 -16.28
C PRO A 23 -20.39 -6.47 -15.00
N SER A 24 -21.64 -6.90 -14.79
CA SER A 24 -22.41 -6.61 -13.57
C SER A 24 -21.77 -7.22 -12.32
N VAL A 25 -21.27 -8.46 -12.41
CA VAL A 25 -20.59 -9.17 -11.32
C VAL A 25 -19.29 -8.46 -10.98
N VAL A 26 -18.51 -8.09 -11.99
CA VAL A 26 -17.24 -7.38 -11.79
C VAL A 26 -17.46 -5.99 -11.17
N ARG A 27 -18.51 -5.27 -11.58
CA ARG A 27 -18.89 -4.00 -10.94
C ARG A 27 -19.34 -4.20 -9.50
N ALA A 28 -20.09 -5.26 -9.20
CA ALA A 28 -20.52 -5.57 -7.84
C ALA A 28 -19.33 -5.93 -6.93
N PHE A 29 -18.31 -6.61 -7.46
CA PHE A 29 -17.06 -6.86 -6.75
C PHE A 29 -16.37 -5.56 -6.35
N PHE A 30 -16.12 -4.67 -7.32
CA PHE A 30 -15.43 -3.41 -7.07
C PHE A 30 -16.25 -2.40 -6.25
N GLY A 31 -17.58 -2.42 -6.35
CA GLY A 31 -18.47 -1.64 -5.49
C GLY A 31 -18.76 -2.29 -4.14
N GLY A 32 -18.21 -3.48 -3.89
CA GLY A 32 -18.46 -4.25 -2.68
C GLY A 32 -17.69 -3.70 -1.49
N LYS A 33 -18.33 -3.70 -0.31
CA LYS A 33 -17.68 -3.38 0.97
C LYS A 33 -16.35 -4.12 1.20
N PRO A 34 -16.20 -5.41 0.84
CA PRO A 34 -14.93 -6.11 1.02
C PRO A 34 -13.78 -5.50 0.21
N PHE A 35 -14.03 -5.09 -1.04
CA PHE A 35 -13.01 -4.49 -1.89
C PHE A 35 -12.59 -3.11 -1.37
N GLU A 36 -13.56 -2.28 -0.96
CA GLU A 36 -13.26 -0.98 -0.36
C GLU A 36 -12.49 -1.10 0.96
N ALA A 37 -12.86 -2.05 1.83
CA ALA A 37 -12.12 -2.32 3.06
C ALA A 37 -10.68 -2.80 2.79
N TRP A 38 -10.49 -3.65 1.79
CA TRP A 38 -9.16 -4.08 1.34
C TRP A 38 -8.34 -2.88 0.83
N LYS A 39 -8.92 -2.02 -0.01
CA LYS A 39 -8.27 -0.81 -0.53
C LYS A 39 -7.83 0.12 0.60
N GLN A 40 -8.71 0.39 1.56
CA GLN A 40 -8.39 1.22 2.72
C GLN A 40 -7.26 0.63 3.57
N THR A 41 -7.23 -0.70 3.70
CA THR A 41 -6.16 -1.42 4.42
C THR A 41 -4.82 -1.23 3.72
N ARG A 42 -4.77 -1.37 2.38
CA ARG A 42 -3.55 -1.13 1.60
C ARG A 42 -3.03 0.31 1.73
N GLU A 43 -3.92 1.31 1.71
CA GLU A 43 -3.54 2.70 1.94
C GLU A 43 -2.99 2.93 3.36
N THR A 44 -3.56 2.25 4.35
CA THR A 44 -3.12 2.32 5.75
C THR A 44 -1.75 1.68 5.92
N GLU A 45 -1.51 0.53 5.29
CA GLU A 45 -0.19 -0.14 5.28
C GLU A 45 0.88 0.79 4.70
N GLN A 46 0.61 1.47 3.57
CA GLN A 46 1.55 2.43 2.97
C GLN A 46 1.86 3.60 3.90
N LYS A 47 0.84 4.17 4.57
CA LYS A 47 1.04 5.25 5.55
C LYS A 47 1.89 4.79 6.73
N THR A 48 1.66 3.56 7.21
CA THR A 48 2.47 2.96 8.28
C THR A 48 3.92 2.78 7.86
N GLN A 49 4.18 2.28 6.65
CA GLN A 49 5.54 2.15 6.12
C GLN A 49 6.25 3.51 6.03
N ALA A 50 5.57 4.53 5.51
CA ALA A 50 6.12 5.89 5.45
C ALA A 50 6.43 6.45 6.85
N ALA A 51 5.56 6.21 7.83
CA ALA A 51 5.78 6.65 9.21
C ALA A 51 6.98 5.94 9.86
N ILE A 52 7.18 4.66 9.59
CA ILE A 52 8.36 3.91 10.06
C ILE A 52 9.64 4.52 9.49
N VAL A 53 9.68 4.77 8.18
CA VAL A 53 10.85 5.39 7.53
C VAL A 53 11.14 6.77 8.10
N SER A 54 10.11 7.59 8.33
CA SER A 54 10.28 8.90 8.96
C SER A 54 10.91 8.79 10.35
N ARG A 55 10.41 7.88 11.19
CA ARG A 55 10.92 7.68 12.54
C ARG A 55 12.37 7.18 12.54
N LEU A 56 12.71 6.27 11.62
CA LEU A 56 14.10 5.81 11.47
C LEU A 56 15.03 6.95 11.09
N ASN A 57 14.61 7.83 10.18
CA ASN A 57 15.39 9.01 9.81
C ASN A 57 15.64 9.94 11.01
N ASP A 58 14.64 10.14 11.86
CA ASP A 58 14.78 10.97 13.06
C ASP A 58 15.77 10.36 14.06
N VAL A 59 15.74 9.04 14.25
CA VAL A 59 16.72 8.32 15.10
C VAL A 59 18.14 8.45 14.56
N ILE A 60 18.33 8.29 13.25
CA ILE A 60 19.64 8.44 12.60
C ILE A 60 20.18 9.86 12.81
N ARG A 61 19.35 10.88 12.58
CA ARG A 61 19.73 12.29 12.80
C ARG A 61 20.07 12.56 14.26
N GLY A 62 19.24 12.09 15.20
CA GLY A 62 19.46 12.23 16.63
C GLY A 62 20.79 11.62 17.07
N THR A 63 21.09 10.41 16.58
CA THR A 63 22.37 9.73 16.83
C THR A 63 23.55 10.55 16.30
N GLY A 64 23.43 11.12 15.10
CA GLY A 64 24.44 12.00 14.53
C GLY A 64 24.67 13.29 15.34
N VAL A 65 23.61 13.86 15.91
CA VAL A 65 23.72 15.01 16.83
C VAL A 65 24.47 14.64 18.10
N VAL A 66 24.11 13.51 18.73
CA VAL A 66 24.79 13.02 19.94
C VAL A 66 26.27 12.78 19.67
N ALA A 67 26.61 12.10 18.56
CA ALA A 67 27.99 11.84 18.20
C ALA A 67 28.81 13.15 18.03
N LYS A 68 28.24 14.17 17.40
CA LYS A 68 28.88 15.49 17.24
C LYS A 68 29.08 16.20 18.58
N LEU A 69 28.09 16.13 19.47
CA LEU A 69 28.18 16.74 20.80
C LEU A 69 29.27 16.08 21.65
N VAL A 70 29.33 14.75 21.65
CA VAL A 70 30.37 13.99 22.36
C VAL A 70 31.76 14.29 21.80
N ALA A 71 31.91 14.33 20.47
CA ALA A 71 33.18 14.67 19.83
C ALA A 71 33.67 16.08 20.15
N LYS A 72 32.75 17.05 20.34
CA LYS A 72 33.08 18.44 20.72
C LYS A 72 33.41 18.59 22.20
N ALA A 73 32.86 17.72 23.06
CA ALA A 73 33.09 17.74 24.50
C ALA A 73 34.44 17.13 24.91
N ARG A 74 35.10 16.43 23.99
CA ARG A 74 36.44 15.86 24.17
C ARG A 74 37.51 16.79 23.61
#